data_AF-G7MT73-F1
#
_entry.id   AF-G7MT73-F1
#
_cell.length_a   1.000
_cell.length_b   1.000
_cell.length_c   1.000
_cell.angle_alpha   90.00
_cell.angle_beta   90.00
_cell.angle_gamma   90.00
#
_symmetry.space_group_name_H-M   'P 1'
#
loop_
_entity.id
_entity.type
_entity.pdbx_description
1 polymer ?
#
loop_
_entity_poly.entity_id
_entity_poly.type
_entity_poly.pdbx_seq_one_letter_code
_entity_poly.pdbx_strand_id
1 'polypeptide(L)'
;MSSTDLVNALKTVINDPLYKENVMKLSRIQHDQPVKPLDRAVFWIEFVMRHKGAKHLRPAAHDLTWFQYHSLDVIGFLLACVATVIFIIMKCCLFCFWKFARKGKKGKSD
;
A
#
# COMPACT_ATOMS: atom_id res chain seq x y z
N MET A 1 28.40 -9.27 5.54
CA MET A 1 29.03 -8.21 4.73
C MET A 1 30.51 -8.24 5.02
N SER A 2 31.31 -8.73 4.07
CA SER A 2 32.77 -8.79 4.18
C SER A 2 33.37 -7.47 3.68
N SER A 3 34.56 -7.09 4.17
CA SER A 3 35.29 -5.89 3.72
C SER A 3 35.54 -5.89 2.20
N THR A 4 35.63 -7.08 1.59
CA THR A 4 35.76 -7.28 0.14
C THR A 4 34.51 -6.82 -0.63
N ASP A 5 33.33 -7.02 -0.06
CA ASP A 5 32.05 -6.65 -0.70
C ASP A 5 31.91 -5.12 -0.74
N LEU A 6 32.35 -4.43 0.33
CA LEU A 6 32.36 -2.97 0.39
C LEU A 6 33.32 -2.36 -0.63
N VAL A 7 34.53 -2.92 -0.76
CA VAL A 7 35.52 -2.45 -1.75
C VAL A 7 35.03 -2.67 -3.17
N ASN A 8 34.39 -3.81 -3.45
CA ASN A 8 33.83 -4.10 -4.77
C ASN A 8 32.65 -3.16 -5.09
N ALA A 9 31.73 -2.94 -4.15
CA ALA A 9 30.64 -1.99 -4.33
C ALA A 9 31.14 -0.57 -4.56
N LEU A 10 32.16 -0.13 -3.81
CA LEU A 10 32.77 1.19 -3.99
C LEU A 10 33.43 1.32 -5.36
N LYS A 11 34.16 0.30 -5.82
CA LYS A 11 34.74 0.27 -7.17
C LYS A 11 33.65 0.35 -8.23
N THR A 12 32.52 -0.33 -8.07
CA THR A 12 31.41 -0.24 -9.02
C THR A 12 30.83 1.17 -9.07
N VAL A 13 30.55 1.79 -7.93
CA VAL A 13 29.98 3.15 -7.87
C VAL A 13 30.93 4.22 -8.41
N ILE A 14 32.25 4.07 -8.20
CA ILE A 14 33.25 5.02 -8.69
C ILE A 14 33.52 4.87 -10.19
N ASN A 15 33.60 3.63 -10.69
CA ASN A 15 33.99 3.38 -12.08
C ASN A 15 32.80 3.48 -13.06
N ASP A 16 31.57 3.30 -12.59
CA ASP A 16 30.41 3.40 -13.45
C ASP A 16 29.92 4.86 -13.54
N PRO A 17 30.07 5.52 -14.71
CA PRO A 17 29.69 6.91 -14.90
C PRO A 17 28.17 7.14 -14.76
N LEU A 18 27.34 6.11 -14.93
CA LEU A 18 25.88 6.22 -14.80
C LEU A 18 25.47 6.63 -13.38
N TYR A 19 26.15 6.14 -12.35
CA TYR A 19 25.87 6.53 -10.97
C TYR A 19 26.19 8.01 -10.74
N LYS A 20 27.32 8.48 -11.26
CA LYS A 20 27.72 9.90 -11.17
C LYS A 20 26.74 10.81 -11.91
N GLU A 21 26.36 10.46 -13.13
CA GLU A 21 25.42 11.25 -13.94
C GLU A 21 24.04 11.33 -13.30
N ASN A 22 23.53 10.22 -12.76
CA ASN A 22 22.26 10.17 -12.06
C ASN A 22 22.27 11.02 -10.78
N VAL A 23 23.35 10.95 -9.99
CA VAL A 23 23.51 11.78 -8.79
C VAL A 23 23.60 13.27 -9.15
N MET A 24 24.34 13.62 -10.21
CA MET A 24 24.45 15.01 -10.68
C MET A 24 23.12 15.52 -11.26
N LYS A 25 22.35 14.67 -11.94
CA LYS A 25 21.00 15.00 -12.42
C LYS A 25 20.03 15.22 -11.25
N LEU A 26 20.04 14.33 -10.27
CA LEU A 26 19.23 14.45 -9.06
C LEU A 26 19.60 15.71 -8.27
N SER A 27 20.90 15.99 -8.13
CA SER A 27 21.40 17.21 -7.49
C SER A 27 20.86 18.46 -8.20
N ARG A 28 20.95 18.52 -9.54
CA ARG A 28 20.37 19.63 -10.30
C ARG A 28 18.89 19.81 -10.02
N ILE A 29 18.09 18.74 -10.11
CA ILE A 29 16.65 18.78 -9.85
C ILE A 29 16.33 19.26 -8.42
N GLN A 30 17.13 18.83 -7.43
CA GLN A 30 16.93 19.24 -6.05
C GLN A 30 17.24 20.73 -5.82
N HIS A 31 18.23 21.27 -6.53
CA HIS A 31 18.56 22.70 -6.49
C HIS A 31 17.65 23.53 -7.40
N ASP A 32 16.97 22.91 -8.36
CA ASP A 32 16.04 23.53 -9.31
C ASP A 32 14.66 23.81 -8.70
N GLN A 33 14.64 24.23 -7.43
CA GLN A 33 13.44 24.66 -6.74
C GLN A 33 13.43 26.18 -6.64
N PRO A 34 12.27 26.84 -6.85
CA PRO A 34 12.15 28.30 -6.85
C PRO A 34 12.48 28.94 -5.49
N VAL A 35 12.46 28.15 -4.42
CA VAL A 35 12.79 28.59 -3.06
C VAL A 35 13.98 27.77 -2.56
N LYS A 36 15.00 28.46 -2.06
CA LYS A 36 16.19 27.80 -1.51
C LYS A 36 15.78 26.88 -0.35
N PRO A 37 16.37 25.68 -0.24
CA PRO A 37 16.02 24.72 0.80
C PRO A 37 16.23 25.27 2.22
N LEU A 38 17.23 26.16 2.40
CA LEU A 38 17.47 26.84 3.67
C LEU A 38 16.33 27.79 4.03
N ASP A 39 15.90 28.64 3.10
CA ASP A 39 14.80 29.59 3.32
C ASP A 39 13.49 28.86 3.60
N ARG A 40 13.26 27.73 2.92
CA ARG A 40 12.13 26.83 3.19
C ARG A 40 12.17 26.27 4.62
N ALA A 41 13.34 25.83 5.09
CA ALA A 41 13.50 25.30 6.45
C ALA A 41 13.27 26.39 7.50
N VAL A 42 13.84 27.58 7.30
CA VAL A 42 13.63 28.74 8.17
C VAL A 42 12.15 29.11 8.22
N PHE A 43 11.47 29.17 7.08
CA PHE A 43 10.04 29.42 7.02
C PHE A 43 9.24 28.41 7.86
N TRP A 44 9.52 27.11 7.73
CA TRP A 44 8.81 26.09 8.51
C TRP A 44 9.10 26.17 10.01
N ILE A 45 10.35 26.43 10.39
CA ILE A 45 10.74 26.61 11.79
C ILE A 45 10.03 27.82 12.40
N GLU A 46 10.05 28.95 11.69
CA GLU A 46 9.35 30.16 12.10
C GLU A 46 7.83 29.96 12.15
N PHE A 47 7.27 29.27 11.17
CA PHE A 47 5.85 28.94 11.12
C PHE A 47 5.42 28.10 12.33
N VAL A 48 6.21 27.08 12.69
CA VAL A 48 5.97 26.22 13.87
C VAL A 48 6.08 27.01 15.18
N MET A 49 7.07 27.90 15.29
CA MET A 49 7.24 28.77 16.46
C MET A 49 6.09 29.78 16.60
N ARG A 50 5.69 30.45 15.51
CA ARG A 50 4.58 31.42 15.50
C ARG A 50 3.24 30.78 15.84
N HIS A 51 3.01 29.53 15.43
CA HIS A 51 1.74 28.81 15.64
C HIS A 51 1.80 27.82 16.82
N LYS A 52 2.75 28.01 17.77
CA LYS A 52 2.89 27.21 19.01
C LYS A 52 2.72 25.70 18.78
N GLY A 53 3.47 25.16 17.81
CA GLY A 53 3.49 23.72 17.52
C GLY A 53 2.57 23.25 16.40
N ALA A 54 1.99 24.17 15.61
CA ALA A 54 1.28 23.90 14.35
C ALA A 54 0.48 22.59 14.37
N LYS A 55 -0.46 22.46 15.31
CA LYS A 55 -1.23 21.22 15.56
C LYS A 55 -1.95 20.70 14.30
N HIS A 56 -2.22 21.59 13.34
CA HIS A 56 -2.83 21.29 12.03
C HIS A 56 -1.84 20.82 10.95
N LEU A 57 -0.53 20.92 11.18
CA LEU A 57 0.54 20.38 10.32
C LEU A 57 1.10 19.05 10.82
N ARG A 58 0.73 18.66 12.04
CA ARG A 58 0.94 17.31 12.52
C ARG A 58 0.09 16.40 11.63
N PRO A 59 0.68 15.44 10.90
CA PRO A 59 -0.11 14.51 10.09
C PRO A 59 -1.12 13.84 11.01
N ALA A 60 -2.41 14.11 10.79
CA ALA A 60 -3.49 13.41 11.48
C ALA A 60 -3.41 11.88 11.25
N ALA A 61 -2.59 11.44 10.29
CA ALA A 61 -2.20 10.05 10.07
C ALA A 61 -1.75 9.31 11.34
N HIS A 62 -1.23 10.01 12.36
CA HIS A 62 -0.82 9.36 13.62
C HIS A 62 -1.93 9.29 14.68
N ASP A 63 -3.01 10.08 14.53
CA ASP A 63 -4.20 10.09 15.40
C ASP A 63 -5.39 9.33 14.76
N LEU A 64 -5.25 8.82 13.53
CA LEU A 64 -6.22 7.90 12.96
C LEU A 64 -6.07 6.53 13.65
N THR A 65 -7.03 6.21 14.51
CA THR A 65 -7.23 4.89 15.12
C THR A 65 -7.13 3.80 14.07
N TRP A 66 -6.47 2.69 14.41
CA TRP A 66 -6.23 1.50 13.55
C TRP A 66 -7.46 1.05 12.75
N PHE A 67 -8.66 1.28 13.30
CA PHE A 67 -9.97 1.08 12.67
C PHE A 67 -10.16 1.84 11.35
N GLN A 68 -9.73 3.10 11.26
CA GLN A 68 -9.93 3.95 10.08
C GLN A 68 -8.88 3.65 8.99
N TYR A 69 -7.66 3.26 9.39
CA TYR A 69 -6.66 2.74 8.46
C TYR A 69 -7.11 1.43 7.79
N HIS A 70 -7.74 0.53 8.54
CA HIS A 70 -8.16 -0.77 8.01
C HIS A 70 -9.59 -0.78 7.45
N SER A 71 -10.33 0.33 7.51
CA SER A 71 -11.69 0.50 6.97
C SER A 71 -12.56 -0.75 7.17
N LEU A 72 -12.77 -1.17 8.43
CA LEU A 72 -13.46 -2.42 8.76
C LEU A 72 -14.85 -2.56 8.13
N ASP A 73 -15.52 -1.44 7.83
CA ASP A 73 -16.77 -1.41 7.07
C ASP A 73 -16.62 -2.04 5.67
N VAL A 74 -15.55 -1.70 4.96
CA VAL A 74 -15.23 -2.24 3.63
C VAL A 74 -14.89 -3.73 3.71
N ILE A 75 -14.17 -4.16 4.76
CA ILE A 75 -13.83 -5.58 4.96
C ILE A 75 -15.07 -6.40 5.31
N GLY A 76 -15.94 -5.87 6.18
CA GLY A 76 -17.21 -6.49 6.52
C GLY A 76 -18.10 -6.67 5.29
N PHE A 77 -18.22 -5.63 4.46
CA PHE A 77 -18.96 -5.69 3.20
C PHE A 77 -18.38 -6.73 2.24
N LEU A 78 -17.06 -6.75 2.05
CA LEU A 78 -16.40 -7.72 1.17
C LEU A 78 -16.59 -9.17 1.65
N LEU A 79 -16.45 -9.42 2.95
CA LEU A 79 -16.68 -10.74 3.55
C LEU A 79 -18.14 -11.18 3.38
N ALA A 80 -19.10 -10.27 3.55
CA ALA A 80 -20.51 -10.56 3.31
C ALA A 80 -20.79 -10.91 1.84
N CYS A 81 -20.20 -10.18 0.89
CA CYS A 81 -20.29 -10.52 -0.54
C CYS A 81 -19.71 -11.91 -0.84
N VAL A 82 -18.55 -12.24 -0.31
CA VAL A 82 -17.94 -13.56 -0.51
C VAL A 82 -18.79 -14.67 0.12
N ALA A 83 -19.27 -14.47 1.35
CA ALA A 83 -20.10 -15.43 2.07
C ALA A 83 -21.44 -15.68 1.34
N THR A 84 -22.09 -14.62 0.83
CA THR A 84 -23.33 -14.75 0.06
C THR A 84 -23.14 -15.52 -1.25
N VAL A 85 -22.04 -15.26 -1.98
CA VAL A 85 -21.70 -16.01 -3.20
C VAL A 85 -21.48 -17.49 -2.88
N ILE A 86 -20.68 -17.81 -1.85
CA ILE A 86 -20.45 -19.18 -1.41
C ILE A 86 -21.76 -19.85 -1.00
N PHE A 87 -22.61 -19.15 -0.26
CA PHE A 87 -23.91 -19.67 0.18
C PHE A 87 -24.82 -20.02 -1.01
N ILE A 88 -24.88 -19.14 -2.02
CA ILE A 88 -25.65 -19.39 -3.25
C ILE A 88 -25.10 -20.61 -3.98
N ILE A 89 -23.78 -20.70 -4.17
CA ILE A 89 -23.14 -21.86 -4.83
C ILE A 89 -23.46 -23.16 -4.08
N MET A 90 -23.31 -23.18 -2.76
CA MET A 90 -23.62 -24.35 -1.94
C MET A 90 -25.08 -24.77 -2.09
N LYS A 91 -26.03 -23.82 -2.01
CA LYS A 91 -27.46 -24.10 -2.22
C LYS A 91 -27.74 -24.60 -3.63
N CYS A 92 -27.13 -24.01 -4.66
CA CYS A 92 -27.27 -24.45 -6.04
C CYS A 92 -26.73 -25.87 -6.24
N CYS A 93 -25.53 -26.18 -5.73
CA CYS A 93 -24.95 -27.52 -5.78
C CYS A 93 -25.83 -28.56 -5.06
N LEU A 94 -26.30 -28.25 -3.85
CA LEU A 94 -27.24 -29.09 -3.10
C LEU A 94 -28.54 -29.33 -3.86
N PHE A 95 -29.11 -28.27 -4.47
CA PHE A 95 -30.33 -28.36 -5.24
C PHE A 95 -30.16 -29.20 -6.51
N CYS A 96 -29.07 -29.00 -7.24
CA CYS A 96 -28.71 -29.81 -8.40
C CYS A 96 -28.55 -31.29 -8.03
N PHE A 97 -27.84 -31.58 -6.93
CA PHE A 97 -27.65 -32.94 -6.43
C PHE A 97 -28.99 -33.58 -6.02
N TRP A 98 -29.86 -32.86 -5.30
CA TRP A 98 -31.20 -33.34 -4.94
C TRP A 98 -32.08 -33.62 -6.17
N LYS A 99 -32.01 -32.77 -7.21
CA LYS A 99 -32.76 -32.97 -8.46
C LYS A 99 -32.26 -34.20 -9.23
N PHE A 100 -30.95 -34.40 -9.32
CA PHE A 100 -30.36 -35.60 -9.94
C PHE A 100 -30.67 -36.88 -9.15
N ALA A 101 -30.58 -36.85 -7.81
CA ALA A 101 -30.94 -37.98 -6.96
C ALA A 101 -32.42 -38.38 -7.09
N ARG A 102 -33.33 -37.40 -7.24
CA ARG A 102 -34.75 -37.66 -7.53
C ARG A 102 -34.98 -38.24 -8.93
N LYS A 103 -34.22 -37.82 -9.94
CA LYS A 103 -34.33 -38.36 -11.31
C LYS A 103 -33.85 -39.81 -11.40
N GLY A 104 -32.79 -40.17 -10.67
CA GLY A 104 -32.28 -41.55 -10.58
C GLY A 104 -33.22 -42.56 -9.93
N LYS A 105 -34.13 -42.12 -9.03
CA LYS A 105 -35.16 -43.00 -8.44
C LYS A 105 -36.35 -43.29 -9.36
N LYS A 106 -36.62 -42.45 -10.37
CA LYS A 106 -37.74 -42.65 -11.32
C LYS A 106 -37.43 -43.60 -12.48
N GLY A 107 -36.15 -43.90 -12.76
CA GLY A 107 -35.75 -44.80 -13.86
C GLY A 107 -35.49 -46.25 -13.45
N LYS A 108 -35.90 -46.66 -12.24
CA LYS A 108 -35.65 -48.01 -11.69
C LYS A 108 -36.94 -48.79 -11.37
N SER A 109 -38.08 -48.31 -11.87
CA SER A 109 -39.42 -48.87 -11.62
C SER A 109 -40.27 -48.92 -12.90
N ASP A 110 -39.63 -49.10 -14.07
CA ASP A 110 -40.25 -49.60 -15.29
C ASP A 110 -39.52 -50.88 -15.70
#